data_AF-A0A532BW66-F1
#
_entry.id   AF-A0A532BW66-F1
#
_cell.length_a   1.000
_cell.length_b   1.000
_cell.length_c   1.000
_cell.angle_alpha   90.00
_cell.angle_beta   90.00
_cell.angle_gamma   90.00
#
_symmetry.space_group_name_H-M   'P 1'
#
loop_
_entity.id
_entity.type
_entity.pdbx_description
1 polymer ?
#
loop_
_entity_poly.entity_id
_entity_poly.type
_entity_poly.pdbx_seq_one_letter_code
_entity_poly.pdbx_strand_id
1 'polypeptide(L)'
;MDKLPRRRFFTREVGVTRDVDGHMGRNLAVVATSFFLLLASGCTKQDPYTPPDIFYYFASYKVGKNPTTVTPTDVNQDGFTDLVTTNIGSNTLSILLGNGDGTFHDQVQLNVCKEPRSLALGMFNRDSYPDVVLACSGGDEVAVLFGRVDGKFEEGPRYPVHRTPIAIASDDLNGDQAPDLVVALRNDKIKVFLGTGTGEFTHGAQYEYGDTPTSAALADLNGDGKIDLAVTNGGPMSNAVSIWMGNGDGTFRPPTDYRTGKRPLGVTFTDFNRDRIRDLLVINGVQDSFTTFLGIGNGTFQPGHDSGADAGPNFGLARDFNGDRLTDVAIVNLQSSDLSILFGRGDGTFEYPPRNYRTKPGPFALATFRVTTKEAEEPGLVTADNGNGSVSIFLHRGLKAASTPGAPSP
;
A
#
# COMPACT_ATOMS: atom_id res chain seq x y z
N MET A 1 38.19 20.77 28.71
CA MET A 1 39.52 21.31 29.01
C MET A 1 40.44 20.98 27.84
N ASP A 2 40.98 22.04 27.24
CA ASP A 2 42.19 22.16 26.40
C ASP A 2 42.37 21.45 25.03
N LYS A 3 42.32 22.33 24.00
CA LYS A 3 43.37 22.67 23.01
C LYS A 3 43.47 21.94 21.66
N LEU A 4 43.06 22.68 20.62
CA LEU A 4 43.64 22.73 19.25
C LEU A 4 45.09 23.30 19.27
N PRO A 5 45.95 23.12 18.23
CA PRO A 5 45.98 24.06 17.08
C PRO A 5 46.49 23.57 15.68
N ARG A 6 45.85 24.14 14.64
CA ARG A 6 46.33 24.85 13.40
C ARG A 6 47.47 24.34 12.47
N ARG A 7 47.07 24.27 11.17
CA ARG A 7 47.59 24.88 9.90
C ARG A 7 49.00 24.54 9.34
N ARG A 8 49.07 24.30 8.01
CA ARG A 8 49.66 25.22 6.99
C ARG A 8 49.46 24.75 5.53
N PHE A 9 49.15 25.72 4.67
CA PHE A 9 49.24 25.71 3.20
C PHE A 9 50.68 25.98 2.75
N PHE A 10 51.08 25.51 1.55
CA PHE A 10 51.94 26.28 0.62
C PHE A 10 51.82 25.75 -0.83
N THR A 11 51.60 26.70 -1.73
CA THR A 11 51.66 26.66 -3.20
C THR A 11 53.11 26.81 -3.72
N ARG A 12 53.45 26.23 -4.88
CA ARG A 12 54.27 26.93 -5.90
C ARG A 12 54.25 26.23 -7.27
N GLU A 13 54.54 27.05 -8.26
CA GLU A 13 54.21 26.97 -9.68
C GLU A 13 55.50 27.10 -10.51
N VAL A 14 55.43 26.64 -11.77
CA VAL A 14 56.22 27.01 -12.98
C VAL A 14 57.68 26.54 -13.16
N GLY A 15 57.94 25.97 -14.35
CA GLY A 15 59.24 25.97 -15.03
C GLY A 15 59.20 25.24 -16.38
N VAL A 16 59.26 25.99 -17.49
CA VAL A 16 59.17 25.56 -18.91
C VAL A 16 60.57 25.60 -19.58
N THR A 17 60.68 25.01 -20.79
CA THR A 17 61.69 25.20 -21.88
C THR A 17 62.84 24.18 -21.92
N ARG A 18 63.37 23.68 -23.05
CA ARG A 18 63.16 23.81 -24.51
C ARG A 18 64.07 22.77 -25.26
N ASP A 19 63.68 22.36 -26.49
CA ASP A 19 64.47 22.26 -27.76
C ASP A 19 65.82 21.46 -27.82
N VAL A 20 66.33 20.80 -28.88
CA VAL A 20 66.07 20.54 -30.33
C VAL A 20 66.87 19.26 -30.70
N ASP A 21 66.49 18.49 -31.73
CA ASP A 21 67.36 18.24 -32.91
C ASP A 21 66.69 17.30 -33.93
N GLY A 22 66.86 17.63 -35.21
CA GLY A 22 66.32 16.87 -36.35
C GLY A 22 67.41 16.35 -37.28
N HIS A 23 67.04 15.42 -38.18
CA HIS A 23 67.69 15.31 -39.49
C HIS A 23 66.85 14.58 -40.54
N MET A 24 66.99 15.12 -41.76
CA MET A 24 66.47 14.81 -43.09
C MET A 24 66.32 13.35 -43.54
N GLY A 25 65.34 13.12 -44.42
CA GLY A 25 65.35 12.09 -45.45
C GLY A 25 64.08 12.11 -46.31
N ARG A 26 64.12 12.73 -47.50
CA ARG A 26 63.05 12.71 -48.52
C ARG A 26 63.20 11.46 -49.40
N ASN A 27 62.10 10.74 -49.65
CA ASN A 27 61.89 9.94 -50.86
C ASN A 27 60.38 9.92 -51.22
N LEU A 28 60.08 10.18 -52.49
CA LEU A 28 58.75 10.14 -53.10
C LEU A 28 58.29 8.68 -53.31
N ALA A 29 57.04 8.35 -52.96
CA ALA A 29 56.21 7.42 -53.74
C ALA A 29 54.72 7.46 -53.30
N VAL A 30 53.86 7.51 -54.32
CA VAL A 30 52.39 7.43 -54.41
C VAL A 30 51.74 6.42 -53.47
N VAL A 31 50.66 6.79 -52.73
CA VAL A 31 49.52 5.90 -52.40
C VAL A 31 48.21 6.68 -52.19
N ALA A 32 47.20 6.26 -52.96
CA ALA A 32 45.73 6.42 -52.92
C ALA A 32 45.04 7.28 -51.83
N THR A 33 44.23 8.22 -52.31
CA THR A 33 43.15 8.87 -51.54
C THR A 33 41.93 7.96 -51.52
N SER A 34 41.72 7.22 -50.43
CA SER A 34 40.49 6.44 -50.22
C SER A 34 39.43 7.32 -49.54
N PHE A 35 38.36 7.56 -50.27
CA PHE A 35 37.12 8.20 -49.82
C PHE A 35 36.46 7.33 -48.74
N PHE A 36 36.46 7.77 -47.48
CA PHE A 36 35.62 7.17 -46.44
C PHE A 36 34.33 7.98 -46.34
N LEU A 37 33.22 7.44 -46.85
CA LEU A 37 31.88 7.90 -46.53
C LEU A 37 31.63 7.60 -45.05
N LEU A 38 31.65 8.63 -44.20
CA LEU A 38 31.03 8.57 -42.88
C LEU A 38 29.51 8.71 -43.08
N LEU A 39 28.80 7.57 -43.10
CA LEU A 39 27.37 7.54 -42.83
C LEU A 39 27.19 7.89 -41.35
N ALA A 40 26.86 9.16 -41.08
CA ALA A 40 26.35 9.56 -39.79
C ALA A 40 24.95 8.96 -39.64
N SER A 41 24.86 7.80 -38.99
CA SER A 41 23.61 7.29 -38.45
C SER A 41 23.19 8.28 -37.36
N GLY A 42 22.41 9.28 -37.74
CA GLY A 42 21.72 10.12 -36.78
C GLY A 42 20.74 9.24 -36.01
N CYS A 43 21.15 8.75 -34.84
CA CYS A 43 20.21 8.34 -33.82
C CYS A 43 19.43 9.61 -33.43
N THR A 44 18.27 9.82 -34.04
CA THR A 44 17.26 10.68 -33.44
C THR A 44 16.95 10.07 -32.09
N LYS A 45 17.39 10.74 -31.03
CA LYS A 45 17.02 10.41 -29.66
C LYS A 45 15.50 10.53 -29.62
N GLN A 46 14.81 9.41 -29.81
CA GLN A 46 13.36 9.36 -29.71
C GLN A 46 13.07 9.85 -28.30
N ASP A 47 12.27 10.90 -28.17
CA ASP A 47 11.89 11.38 -26.85
C ASP A 47 11.39 10.17 -26.06
N PRO A 48 11.90 9.94 -24.82
CA PRO A 48 11.44 8.81 -24.04
C PRO A 48 9.93 8.90 -23.98
N TYR A 49 9.25 7.85 -24.45
CA TYR A 49 7.80 7.76 -24.36
C TYR A 49 7.41 8.07 -22.92
N THR A 50 6.73 9.19 -22.74
CA THR A 50 6.08 9.52 -21.47
C THR A 50 4.66 9.02 -21.63
N PRO A 51 4.26 7.96 -20.91
CA PRO A 51 2.87 7.52 -20.93
C PRO A 51 1.94 8.70 -20.62
N PRO A 52 0.70 8.70 -21.12
CA PRO A 52 -0.27 9.74 -20.77
C PRO A 52 -0.55 9.75 -19.26
N ASP A 53 -0.94 10.91 -18.73
CA ASP A 53 -1.37 11.05 -17.34
C ASP A 53 -2.66 10.28 -17.12
N ILE A 54 -2.58 9.19 -16.34
CA ILE A 54 -3.72 8.28 -16.15
C ILE A 54 -4.57 8.66 -14.94
N PHE A 55 -4.04 9.44 -14.00
CA PHE A 55 -4.80 10.05 -12.93
C PHE A 55 -4.66 11.57 -12.98
N TYR A 56 -5.52 12.27 -12.28
CA TYR A 56 -5.30 13.67 -11.93
C TYR A 56 -5.81 13.91 -10.52
N TYR A 57 -5.15 14.82 -9.81
CA TYR A 57 -5.61 15.29 -8.52
C TYR A 57 -6.95 16.03 -8.71
N PHE A 58 -8.02 15.48 -8.15
CA PHE A 58 -9.37 15.99 -8.33
C PHE A 58 -9.76 16.95 -7.20
N ALA A 59 -9.70 16.48 -5.96
CA ALA A 59 -10.17 17.21 -4.79
C ALA A 59 -9.46 16.76 -3.51
N SER A 60 -9.65 17.53 -2.43
CA SER A 60 -9.29 17.09 -1.09
C SER A 60 -10.32 17.55 -0.08
N TYR A 61 -10.62 16.66 0.86
CA TYR A 61 -11.63 16.84 1.89
C TYR A 61 -10.98 16.76 3.26
N LYS A 62 -11.38 17.65 4.17
CA LYS A 62 -10.88 17.62 5.54
C LYS A 62 -11.46 16.42 6.28
N VAL A 63 -10.61 15.74 7.05
CA VAL A 63 -11.00 14.69 8.00
C VAL A 63 -10.51 15.06 9.40
N GLY A 64 -10.56 14.13 10.35
CA GLY A 64 -9.93 14.28 11.66
C GLY A 64 -8.39 14.38 11.59
N LYS A 65 -7.75 14.51 12.75
CA LYS A 65 -6.30 14.69 12.83
C LYS A 65 -5.57 13.37 12.67
N ASN A 66 -4.50 13.39 11.88
CA ASN A 66 -3.64 12.23 11.62
C ASN A 66 -4.44 11.01 11.14
N PRO A 67 -5.14 11.09 10.00
CA PRO A 67 -5.82 9.93 9.46
C PRO A 67 -4.84 8.80 9.16
N THR A 68 -5.16 7.56 9.56
CA THR A 68 -4.29 6.38 9.39
C THR A 68 -4.88 5.32 8.47
N THR A 69 -6.18 5.34 8.22
CA THR A 69 -6.85 4.52 7.21
C THR A 69 -7.77 5.37 6.35
N VAL A 70 -8.08 4.86 5.16
CA VAL A 70 -9.23 5.29 4.36
C VAL A 70 -9.83 4.05 3.73
N THR A 71 -11.10 3.81 4.00
CA THR A 71 -11.82 2.63 3.52
C THR A 71 -13.05 3.08 2.76
N PRO A 72 -13.13 2.83 1.45
CA PRO A 72 -14.31 3.09 0.65
C PRO A 72 -15.39 2.04 0.91
N THR A 73 -16.62 2.46 1.16
CA THR A 73 -17.79 1.59 1.39
C THR A 73 -19.06 2.42 1.21
N ASP A 74 -20.19 1.80 0.90
CA ASP A 74 -21.50 2.45 0.94
C ASP A 74 -22.10 2.26 2.34
N VAL A 75 -21.95 3.25 3.24
CA VAL A 75 -22.40 3.13 4.65
C VAL A 75 -23.89 3.41 4.82
N ASN A 76 -24.49 4.17 3.91
CA ASN A 76 -25.90 4.57 3.98
C ASN A 76 -26.79 3.81 2.98
N GLN A 77 -26.21 2.92 2.18
CA GLN A 77 -26.85 2.10 1.15
C GLN A 77 -27.53 2.89 0.04
N ASP A 78 -26.97 4.05 -0.33
CA ASP A 78 -27.50 4.87 -1.42
C ASP A 78 -26.95 4.50 -2.81
N GLY A 79 -26.04 3.53 -2.87
CA GLY A 79 -25.40 3.04 -4.09
C GLY A 79 -24.15 3.83 -4.50
N PHE A 80 -23.77 4.87 -3.75
CA PHE A 80 -22.53 5.61 -3.95
C PHE A 80 -21.45 5.16 -2.97
N THR A 81 -20.20 5.32 -3.39
CA THR A 81 -19.08 5.02 -2.51
C THR A 81 -18.86 6.17 -1.53
N ASP A 82 -18.96 5.87 -0.23
CA ASP A 82 -18.56 6.75 0.86
C ASP A 82 -17.13 6.45 1.31
N LEU A 83 -16.57 7.30 2.18
CA LEU A 83 -15.25 7.11 2.77
C LEU A 83 -15.34 7.10 4.30
N VAL A 84 -14.71 6.11 4.92
CA VAL A 84 -14.51 6.04 6.37
C VAL A 84 -13.01 6.12 6.68
N THR A 85 -12.61 7.00 7.60
CA THR A 85 -11.21 7.16 8.03
C THR A 85 -11.05 7.06 9.54
N THR A 86 -10.05 6.33 10.02
CA THR A 86 -9.58 6.45 11.42
C THR A 86 -8.67 7.66 11.58
N ASN A 87 -8.89 8.45 12.61
CA ASN A 87 -8.12 9.67 12.90
C ASN A 87 -7.47 9.56 14.27
N ILE A 88 -6.24 9.02 14.27
CA ILE A 88 -5.54 8.64 15.49
C ILE A 88 -5.27 9.84 16.41
N GLY A 89 -5.04 11.02 15.83
CA GLY A 89 -4.67 12.23 16.57
C GLY A 89 -5.86 13.00 17.16
N SER A 90 -7.09 12.66 16.75
CA SER A 90 -8.32 13.27 17.28
C SER A 90 -9.24 12.28 18.01
N ASN A 91 -8.90 11.00 18.07
CA ASN A 91 -9.77 9.94 18.61
C ASN A 91 -11.14 9.89 17.90
N THR A 92 -11.15 10.10 16.59
CA THR A 92 -12.39 10.15 15.80
C THR A 92 -12.37 9.19 14.61
N LEU A 93 -13.56 8.74 14.20
CA LEU A 93 -13.82 8.31 12.84
C LEU A 93 -14.37 9.51 12.05
N SER A 94 -13.96 9.65 10.79
CA SER A 94 -14.61 10.59 9.85
C SER A 94 -15.33 9.78 8.78
N ILE A 95 -16.56 10.17 8.49
CA ILE A 95 -17.42 9.56 7.47
C ILE A 95 -17.75 10.64 6.45
N LEU A 96 -17.46 10.40 5.18
CA LEU A 96 -17.75 11.34 4.09
C LEU A 96 -18.67 10.63 3.11
N LEU A 97 -19.92 11.08 3.04
CA LEU A 97 -20.91 10.49 2.13
C LEU A 97 -20.61 10.92 0.69
N GLY A 98 -20.65 9.97 -0.25
CA GLY A 98 -20.35 10.17 -1.65
C GLY A 98 -21.54 10.71 -2.43
N ASN A 99 -21.27 11.56 -3.43
CA ASN A 99 -22.28 12.04 -4.37
C ASN A 99 -22.34 11.21 -5.68
N GLY A 100 -21.53 10.16 -5.78
CA GLY A 100 -21.40 9.30 -6.97
C GLY A 100 -20.50 9.83 -8.08
N ASP A 101 -20.16 11.11 -8.10
CA ASP A 101 -19.33 11.76 -9.13
C ASP A 101 -17.86 11.97 -8.70
N GLY A 102 -17.45 11.30 -7.62
CA GLY A 102 -16.13 11.46 -7.00
C GLY A 102 -16.04 12.64 -6.02
N THR A 103 -17.11 13.42 -5.88
CA THR A 103 -17.24 14.40 -4.79
C THR A 103 -17.90 13.81 -3.55
N PHE A 104 -17.65 14.43 -2.41
CA PHE A 104 -18.15 14.00 -1.11
C PHE A 104 -18.77 15.17 -0.33
N HIS A 105 -19.73 14.85 0.53
CA HIS A 105 -20.24 15.75 1.55
C HIS A 105 -19.18 16.12 2.59
N ASP A 106 -19.49 17.14 3.39
CA ASP A 106 -18.69 17.45 4.58
C ASP A 106 -18.65 16.26 5.54
N GLN A 107 -17.50 16.05 6.17
CA GLN A 107 -17.30 14.95 7.10
C GLN A 107 -18.29 15.00 8.29
N VAL A 108 -18.83 13.83 8.63
CA VAL A 108 -19.40 13.56 9.95
C VAL A 108 -18.31 12.93 10.80
N GLN A 109 -17.99 13.55 11.93
CA GLN A 109 -17.02 12.98 12.89
C GLN A 109 -17.73 12.31 14.05
N LEU A 110 -17.29 11.10 14.37
CA LEU A 110 -17.70 10.35 15.54
C LEU A 110 -16.52 10.24 16.50
N ASN A 111 -16.72 10.59 17.77
CA ASN A 111 -15.76 10.28 18.82
C ASN A 111 -15.81 8.78 19.10
N VAL A 112 -14.65 8.13 19.07
CA VAL A 112 -14.54 6.69 19.27
C VAL A 112 -13.53 6.39 20.37
N CYS A 113 -12.99 5.17 20.39
CA CYS A 113 -11.90 4.79 21.28
C CYS A 113 -10.64 5.66 21.10
N LYS A 114 -9.73 5.57 22.07
CA LYS A 114 -8.49 6.34 22.06
C LYS A 114 -7.49 5.79 21.04
N GLU A 115 -6.96 6.70 20.22
CA GLU A 115 -6.01 6.43 19.14
C GLU A 115 -6.46 5.27 18.22
N PRO A 116 -7.58 5.41 17.49
CA PRO A 116 -8.03 4.41 16.53
C PRO A 116 -7.02 4.36 15.38
N ARG A 117 -6.31 3.23 15.25
CA ARG A 117 -5.16 3.12 14.34
C ARG A 117 -5.48 2.37 13.05
N SER A 118 -6.28 1.31 13.15
CA SER A 118 -6.71 0.47 12.04
C SER A 118 -8.20 0.18 12.20
N LEU A 119 -8.87 -0.10 11.08
CA LEU A 119 -10.26 -0.54 11.06
C LEU A 119 -10.42 -1.77 10.18
N ALA A 120 -11.41 -2.59 10.49
CA ALA A 120 -11.99 -3.59 9.60
C ALA A 120 -13.48 -3.27 9.41
N LEU A 121 -13.97 -3.43 8.18
CA LEU A 121 -15.40 -3.33 7.86
C LEU A 121 -15.96 -4.73 7.61
N GLY A 122 -17.20 -4.97 8.02
CA GLY A 122 -17.87 -6.25 7.80
C GLY A 122 -19.31 -6.24 8.28
N MET A 123 -20.06 -7.29 7.97
CA MET A 123 -21.41 -7.51 8.51
C MET A 123 -21.29 -8.37 9.77
N PHE A 124 -20.75 -7.80 10.86
CA PHE A 124 -20.36 -8.55 12.06
C PHE A 124 -21.57 -9.05 12.85
N ASN A 125 -22.68 -8.33 12.79
CA ASN A 125 -23.96 -8.73 13.39
C ASN A 125 -24.96 -9.31 12.38
N ARG A 126 -24.55 -9.51 11.12
CA ARG A 126 -25.35 -10.02 10.00
C ARG A 126 -26.64 -9.21 9.74
N ASP A 127 -26.67 -7.94 10.10
CA ASP A 127 -27.67 -7.01 9.59
C ASP A 127 -27.28 -6.53 8.17
N SER A 128 -28.06 -5.62 7.60
CA SER A 128 -27.82 -5.12 6.24
C SER A 128 -26.84 -3.95 6.19
N TYR A 129 -26.35 -3.45 7.32
CA TYR A 129 -25.56 -2.23 7.43
C TYR A 129 -24.11 -2.58 7.79
N PRO A 130 -23.11 -2.06 7.04
CA PRO A 130 -21.72 -2.31 7.37
C PRO A 130 -21.36 -1.86 8.79
N ASP A 131 -20.77 -2.75 9.56
CA ASP A 131 -20.24 -2.49 10.88
C ASP A 131 -18.73 -2.15 10.81
N VAL A 132 -18.21 -1.49 11.83
CA VAL A 132 -16.77 -1.18 11.97
C VAL A 132 -16.20 -1.84 13.21
N VAL A 133 -15.04 -2.47 13.06
CA VAL A 133 -14.22 -2.88 14.21
C VAL A 133 -12.90 -2.10 14.18
N LEU A 134 -12.54 -1.52 15.33
CA LEU A 134 -11.39 -0.63 15.49
C LEU A 134 -10.29 -1.28 16.32
N ALA A 135 -9.05 -1.16 15.85
CA ALA A 135 -7.85 -1.35 16.66
C ALA A 135 -7.50 -0.05 17.39
N CYS A 136 -7.76 0.01 18.70
CA CYS A 136 -7.62 1.21 19.51
C CYS A 136 -6.28 1.19 20.25
N SER A 137 -5.24 1.74 19.62
CA SER A 137 -3.86 1.70 20.13
C SER A 137 -3.70 2.31 21.51
N GLY A 138 -4.38 3.42 21.78
CA GLY A 138 -4.22 4.20 23.00
C GLY A 138 -5.10 3.75 24.16
N GLY A 139 -6.06 2.85 23.88
CA GLY A 139 -6.94 2.19 24.84
C GLY A 139 -6.60 0.71 25.08
N ASP A 140 -5.63 0.15 24.35
CA ASP A 140 -5.27 -1.28 24.39
C ASP A 140 -6.48 -2.21 24.24
N GLU A 141 -7.39 -1.85 23.34
CA GLU A 141 -8.68 -2.52 23.13
C GLU A 141 -9.04 -2.63 21.65
N VAL A 142 -9.94 -3.56 21.35
CA VAL A 142 -10.70 -3.59 20.10
C VAL A 142 -12.11 -3.06 20.40
N ALA A 143 -12.63 -2.15 19.58
CA ALA A 143 -13.97 -1.59 19.76
C ALA A 143 -14.84 -1.87 18.53
N VAL A 144 -16.10 -2.26 18.76
CA VAL A 144 -17.09 -2.51 17.71
C VAL A 144 -18.03 -1.33 17.60
N LEU A 145 -18.42 -0.97 16.38
CA LEU A 145 -19.42 0.05 16.08
C LEU A 145 -20.41 -0.54 15.08
N PHE A 146 -21.70 -0.53 15.42
CA PHE A 146 -22.75 -1.10 14.58
C PHE A 146 -23.30 -0.09 13.59
N GLY A 147 -23.41 -0.47 12.32
CA GLY A 147 -23.99 0.33 11.27
C GLY A 147 -25.49 0.58 11.49
N ARG A 148 -26.00 1.66 10.91
CA ARG A 148 -27.42 2.03 10.92
C ARG A 148 -27.86 2.53 9.56
N VAL A 149 -29.18 2.45 9.32
CA VAL A 149 -29.84 2.84 8.07
C VAL A 149 -29.59 4.27 7.64
N ASP A 150 -29.29 5.17 8.57
CA ASP A 150 -29.02 6.57 8.29
C ASP A 150 -27.54 6.86 8.02
N GLY A 151 -26.71 5.81 7.81
CA GLY A 151 -25.27 5.92 7.61
C GLY A 151 -24.48 6.28 8.88
N LYS A 152 -25.12 6.22 10.05
CA LYS A 152 -24.48 6.45 11.35
C LYS A 152 -24.08 5.14 12.00
N PHE A 153 -23.37 5.27 13.12
CA PHE A 153 -22.90 4.15 13.92
C PHE A 153 -23.36 4.25 15.37
N GLU A 154 -23.67 3.11 15.96
CA GLU A 154 -23.92 2.96 17.40
C GLU A 154 -22.77 2.21 18.07
N GLU A 155 -22.50 2.50 19.34
CA GLU A 155 -21.44 1.82 20.08
C GLU A 155 -21.80 0.35 20.35
N GLY A 156 -20.87 -0.55 20.03
CA GLY A 156 -20.95 -1.98 20.33
C GLY A 156 -20.00 -2.39 21.46
N PRO A 157 -19.77 -3.71 21.63
CA PRO A 157 -18.85 -4.25 22.62
C PRO A 157 -17.41 -3.78 22.45
N ARG A 158 -16.65 -3.86 23.54
CA ARG A 158 -15.21 -3.57 23.57
C ARG A 158 -14.45 -4.74 24.19
N TYR A 159 -13.30 -5.07 23.60
CA TYR A 159 -12.48 -6.21 23.98
C TYR A 159 -11.08 -5.75 24.35
N PRO A 160 -10.73 -5.73 25.66
CA PRO A 160 -9.38 -5.45 26.09
C PRO A 160 -8.40 -6.47 25.50
N VAL A 161 -7.37 -5.99 24.82
CA VAL A 161 -6.25 -6.80 24.32
C VAL A 161 -4.99 -6.62 25.16
N HIS A 162 -5.00 -5.65 26.09
CA HIS A 162 -3.97 -5.40 27.12
C HIS A 162 -2.59 -5.01 26.59
N ARG A 163 -2.48 -4.77 25.28
CA ARG A 163 -1.31 -4.26 24.57
C ARG A 163 -1.79 -3.50 23.35
N THR A 164 -0.92 -2.67 22.79
CA THR A 164 -1.26 -1.75 21.70
C THR A 164 -1.61 -2.51 20.41
N PRO A 165 -2.90 -2.58 20.00
CA PRO A 165 -3.25 -3.13 18.70
C PRO A 165 -2.83 -2.17 17.58
N ILE A 166 -2.26 -2.70 16.51
CA ILE A 166 -1.71 -1.90 15.41
C ILE A 166 -2.31 -2.18 14.04
N ALA A 167 -2.82 -3.39 13.84
CA ALA A 167 -3.50 -3.83 12.64
C ALA A 167 -4.62 -4.79 13.05
N ILE A 168 -5.69 -4.76 12.29
CA ILE A 168 -6.81 -5.67 12.41
C ILE A 168 -7.23 -6.11 11.00
N ALA A 169 -7.42 -7.41 10.83
CA ALA A 169 -7.95 -8.01 9.61
C ALA A 169 -9.17 -8.86 9.99
N SER A 170 -10.10 -9.01 9.05
CA SER A 170 -11.34 -9.77 9.25
C SER A 170 -11.56 -10.73 8.09
N ASP A 171 -11.97 -11.97 8.40
CA ASP A 171 -12.41 -13.00 7.44
C ASP A 171 -13.08 -14.15 8.21
N ASP A 172 -13.69 -15.13 7.53
CA ASP A 172 -14.22 -16.35 8.15
C ASP A 172 -13.09 -17.39 8.34
N LEU A 173 -12.54 -17.50 9.55
CA LEU A 173 -11.37 -18.36 9.82
C LEU A 173 -11.75 -19.79 10.20
N ASN A 174 -13.02 -20.03 10.54
CA ASN A 174 -13.49 -21.31 11.07
C ASN A 174 -14.61 -21.97 10.21
N GLY A 175 -15.06 -21.31 9.14
CA GLY A 175 -16.07 -21.79 8.20
C GLY A 175 -17.52 -21.67 8.67
N ASP A 176 -17.81 -20.86 9.70
CA ASP A 176 -19.16 -20.68 10.26
C ASP A 176 -19.95 -19.51 9.63
N GLN A 177 -19.35 -18.84 8.63
CA GLN A 177 -19.86 -17.67 7.92
C GLN A 177 -20.05 -16.43 8.81
N ALA A 178 -19.49 -16.42 10.03
CA ALA A 178 -19.37 -15.21 10.85
C ALA A 178 -17.97 -14.62 10.62
N PRO A 179 -17.85 -13.31 10.37
CA PRO A 179 -16.53 -12.72 10.25
C PRO A 179 -15.79 -12.79 11.59
N ASP A 180 -14.62 -13.40 11.58
CA ASP A 180 -13.65 -13.45 12.67
C ASP A 180 -12.63 -12.32 12.53
N LEU A 181 -11.79 -12.11 13.54
CA LEU A 181 -10.75 -11.08 13.54
C LEU A 181 -9.37 -11.66 13.86
N VAL A 182 -8.36 -11.15 13.16
CA VAL A 182 -6.95 -11.23 13.56
C VAL A 182 -6.46 -9.85 13.98
N VAL A 183 -5.93 -9.76 15.20
CA VAL A 183 -5.43 -8.52 15.79
C VAL A 183 -3.93 -8.65 16.05
N ALA A 184 -3.13 -7.84 15.35
CA ALA A 184 -1.70 -7.76 15.58
C ALA A 184 -1.38 -6.73 16.67
N LEU A 185 -0.62 -7.14 17.68
CA LEU A 185 -0.24 -6.31 18.82
C LEU A 185 1.23 -5.90 18.71
N ARG A 186 1.52 -4.62 18.95
CA ARG A 186 2.88 -4.09 18.84
C ARG A 186 3.82 -4.75 19.85
N ASN A 187 4.93 -5.29 19.35
CA ASN A 187 5.94 -6.01 20.15
C ASN A 187 5.33 -7.13 21.02
N ASP A 188 4.28 -7.78 20.51
CA ASP A 188 3.53 -8.80 21.25
C ASP A 188 2.85 -9.77 20.27
N LYS A 189 1.82 -10.47 20.76
CA LYS A 189 1.12 -11.56 20.10
C LYS A 189 0.28 -11.12 18.92
N ILE A 190 -0.04 -12.09 18.08
CA ILE A 190 -1.21 -12.06 17.22
C ILE A 190 -2.35 -12.72 18.00
N LYS A 191 -3.50 -12.05 18.11
CA LYS A 191 -4.71 -12.59 18.77
C LYS A 191 -5.81 -12.83 17.75
N VAL A 192 -6.47 -13.99 17.84
CA VAL A 192 -7.66 -14.32 17.07
C VAL A 192 -8.90 -14.11 17.94
N PHE A 193 -9.95 -13.57 17.34
CA PHE A 193 -11.28 -13.44 17.93
C PHE A 193 -12.28 -14.09 16.97
N LEU A 194 -13.06 -15.04 17.45
CA LEU A 194 -14.06 -15.73 16.63
C LEU A 194 -15.41 -15.03 16.74
N GLY A 195 -15.96 -14.60 15.61
CA GLY A 195 -17.25 -13.94 15.52
C GLY A 195 -18.39 -14.90 15.84
N THR A 196 -19.42 -14.40 16.50
CA THR A 196 -20.64 -15.19 16.78
C THR A 196 -21.73 -14.98 15.72
N GLY A 197 -21.52 -14.03 14.80
CA GLY A 197 -22.52 -13.56 13.85
C GLY A 197 -23.59 -12.66 14.47
N THR A 198 -23.48 -12.30 15.76
CA THR A 198 -24.39 -11.40 16.47
C THR A 198 -23.74 -10.06 16.83
N GLY A 199 -22.57 -9.76 16.26
CA GLY A 199 -21.77 -8.59 16.61
C GLY A 199 -20.90 -8.76 17.86
N GLU A 200 -20.88 -9.96 18.43
CA GLU A 200 -20.00 -10.33 19.54
C GLU A 200 -18.86 -11.24 19.04
N PHE A 201 -17.78 -11.26 19.81
CA PHE A 201 -16.61 -12.08 19.56
C PHE A 201 -16.22 -12.89 20.78
N THR A 202 -15.77 -14.11 20.54
CA THR A 202 -15.15 -14.98 21.55
C THR A 202 -13.64 -15.01 21.38
N HIS A 203 -12.90 -15.25 22.45
CA HIS A 203 -11.44 -15.35 22.36
C HIS A 203 -11.02 -16.64 21.66
N GLY A 204 -10.27 -16.51 20.57
CA GLY A 204 -9.66 -17.62 19.84
C GLY A 204 -8.20 -17.85 20.23
N ALA A 205 -7.45 -18.44 19.29
CA ALA A 205 -6.02 -18.71 19.45
C ALA A 205 -5.18 -17.43 19.62
N GLN A 206 -4.01 -17.57 20.25
CA GLN A 206 -3.04 -16.51 20.38
C GLN A 206 -1.66 -17.03 20.04
N TYR A 207 -0.90 -16.25 19.28
CA TYR A 207 0.41 -16.65 18.78
C TYR A 207 1.46 -15.69 19.29
N GLU A 208 2.43 -16.24 20.03
CA GLU A 208 3.62 -15.49 20.39
C GLU A 208 4.50 -15.37 19.15
N TYR A 209 4.87 -14.13 18.82
CA TYR A 209 5.82 -13.84 17.77
C TYR A 209 6.95 -13.00 18.36
N GLY A 210 8.18 -13.41 18.09
CA GLY A 210 9.38 -12.85 18.74
C GLY A 210 9.83 -11.48 18.22
N ASP A 211 8.97 -10.75 17.51
CA ASP A 211 9.29 -9.43 16.97
C ASP A 211 8.07 -8.50 16.87
N THR A 212 8.22 -7.39 16.15
CA THR A 212 7.25 -6.31 16.00
C THR A 212 6.42 -6.54 14.72
N PRO A 213 5.20 -7.10 14.82
CA PRO A 213 4.30 -7.08 13.68
C PRO A 213 4.00 -5.63 13.30
N THR A 214 3.70 -5.37 12.03
CA THR A 214 3.38 -4.04 11.50
C THR A 214 2.08 -4.01 10.70
N SER A 215 1.70 -5.14 10.10
CA SER A 215 0.47 -5.34 9.35
C SER A 215 0.05 -6.81 9.41
N ALA A 216 -1.24 -7.08 9.14
CA ALA A 216 -1.81 -8.41 9.00
C ALA A 216 -2.79 -8.40 7.81
N ALA A 217 -2.77 -9.45 7.00
CA ALA A 217 -3.70 -9.64 5.90
C ALA A 217 -4.14 -11.11 5.83
N LEU A 218 -5.37 -11.35 5.39
CA LEU A 218 -6.01 -12.66 5.33
C LEU A 218 -6.38 -13.00 3.88
N ALA A 219 -6.13 -14.24 3.47
CA ALA A 219 -6.56 -14.82 2.20
C ALA A 219 -6.27 -16.33 2.17
N ASP A 220 -7.00 -17.09 1.34
CA ASP A 220 -6.65 -18.49 1.01
C ASP A 220 -5.45 -18.53 0.03
N LEU A 221 -4.24 -18.88 0.47
CA LEU A 221 -3.02 -18.80 -0.36
C LEU A 221 -2.70 -20.08 -1.11
N ASN A 222 -3.43 -21.16 -0.85
CA ASN A 222 -3.18 -22.48 -1.45
C ASN A 222 -4.40 -23.08 -2.18
N GLY A 223 -5.54 -22.38 -2.18
CA GLY A 223 -6.77 -22.80 -2.83
C GLY A 223 -7.51 -23.94 -2.11
N ASP A 224 -7.25 -24.17 -0.81
CA ASP A 224 -7.89 -25.23 -0.04
C ASP A 224 -9.21 -24.81 0.63
N GLY A 225 -9.61 -23.55 0.45
CA GLY A 225 -10.83 -22.98 1.02
C GLY A 225 -10.70 -22.54 2.48
N LYS A 226 -9.49 -22.59 3.06
CA LYS A 226 -9.21 -22.12 4.43
C LYS A 226 -8.43 -20.82 4.35
N ILE A 227 -8.78 -19.90 5.24
CA ILE A 227 -8.11 -18.60 5.28
C ILE A 227 -6.75 -18.72 5.94
N ASP A 228 -5.72 -18.25 5.24
CA ASP A 228 -4.35 -18.12 5.73
C ASP A 228 -4.05 -16.67 6.17
N LEU A 229 -2.96 -16.50 6.90
CA LEU A 229 -2.55 -15.21 7.46
C LEU A 229 -1.14 -14.83 7.01
N ALA A 230 -1.00 -13.60 6.50
CA ALA A 230 0.30 -12.96 6.26
C ALA A 230 0.52 -11.83 7.27
N VAL A 231 1.69 -11.82 7.94
CA VAL A 231 2.07 -10.78 8.91
C VAL A 231 3.42 -10.20 8.54
N THR A 232 3.51 -8.89 8.36
CA THR A 232 4.80 -8.21 8.18
C THR A 232 5.44 -7.91 9.52
N ASN A 233 6.75 -8.13 9.61
CA ASN A 233 7.53 -7.95 10.83
C ASN A 233 8.67 -6.97 10.58
N GLY A 234 8.48 -5.75 11.06
CA GLY A 234 9.35 -4.61 10.77
C GLY A 234 10.16 -4.12 11.97
N GLY A 235 10.36 -4.97 12.97
CA GLY A 235 11.14 -4.66 14.16
C GLY A 235 12.65 -4.76 13.93
N PRO A 236 13.46 -4.48 14.95
CA PRO A 236 14.92 -4.56 14.83
C PRO A 236 15.43 -6.00 14.62
N MET A 237 14.63 -7.01 14.96
CA MET A 237 15.04 -8.42 14.99
C MET A 237 14.65 -9.17 13.71
N SER A 238 13.69 -8.67 12.92
CA SER A 238 13.21 -9.30 11.68
C SER A 238 12.99 -8.27 10.57
N ASN A 239 13.15 -8.75 9.33
CA ASN A 239 12.77 -8.04 8.11
C ASN A 239 12.15 -9.08 7.19
N ALA A 240 10.94 -9.50 7.55
CA ALA A 240 10.25 -10.59 6.89
C ALA A 240 8.74 -10.39 6.85
N VAL A 241 8.10 -11.08 5.91
CA VAL A 241 6.68 -11.42 5.98
C VAL A 241 6.55 -12.88 6.39
N SER A 242 5.77 -13.14 7.43
CA SER A 242 5.49 -14.48 7.95
C SER A 242 4.17 -14.98 7.39
N ILE A 243 4.17 -16.19 6.84
CA ILE A 243 2.98 -16.84 6.27
C ILE A 243 2.54 -17.98 7.17
N TRP A 244 1.30 -17.89 7.65
CA TRP A 244 0.67 -18.79 8.60
C TRP A 244 -0.47 -19.51 7.91
N MET A 245 -0.32 -20.81 7.66
CA MET A 245 -1.35 -21.60 6.97
C MET A 245 -2.51 -21.89 7.92
N GLY A 246 -3.74 -21.66 7.47
CA GLY A 246 -4.98 -21.91 8.20
C GLY A 246 -5.30 -23.40 8.35
N ASN A 247 -5.92 -23.75 9.47
CA ASN A 247 -6.49 -25.07 9.67
C ASN A 247 -7.99 -25.11 9.37
N GLY A 248 -8.64 -23.96 9.23
CA GLY A 248 -10.08 -23.82 8.98
C GLY A 248 -10.94 -23.99 10.24
N ASP A 249 -10.34 -23.83 11.42
CA ASP A 249 -10.99 -23.94 12.73
C ASP A 249 -10.67 -22.73 13.63
N GLY A 250 -10.26 -21.60 13.03
CA GLY A 250 -9.78 -20.42 13.74
C GLY A 250 -8.32 -20.52 14.23
N THR A 251 -7.59 -21.58 13.86
CA THR A 251 -6.17 -21.75 14.18
C THR A 251 -5.27 -21.77 12.94
N PHE A 252 -4.01 -21.38 13.15
CA PHE A 252 -2.93 -21.39 12.16
C PHE A 252 -1.78 -22.32 12.56
N ARG A 253 -1.10 -22.86 11.56
CA ARG A 253 0.14 -23.64 11.69
C ARG A 253 1.35 -22.73 11.96
N PRO A 254 2.47 -23.26 12.46
CA PRO A 254 3.71 -22.48 12.60
C PRO A 254 4.09 -21.80 11.28
N PRO A 255 4.57 -20.54 11.32
CA PRO A 255 4.76 -19.76 10.12
C PRO A 255 6.01 -20.14 9.35
N THR A 256 6.00 -19.80 8.06
CA THR A 256 7.21 -19.71 7.23
C THR A 256 7.55 -18.25 6.99
N ASP A 257 8.80 -17.86 7.29
CA ASP A 257 9.27 -16.49 7.11
C ASP A 257 9.92 -16.30 5.74
N TYR A 258 9.49 -15.26 5.03
CA TYR A 258 10.07 -14.82 3.76
C TYR A 258 10.77 -13.47 3.97
N ARG A 259 12.07 -13.44 3.72
CA ARG A 259 12.89 -12.25 3.92
C ARG A 259 12.52 -11.16 2.91
N THR A 260 12.28 -9.95 3.41
CA THR A 260 11.92 -8.76 2.62
C THR A 260 13.06 -7.74 2.61
N GLY A 261 12.80 -6.58 1.99
CA GLY A 261 13.52 -5.35 2.29
C GLY A 261 13.33 -4.89 3.76
N LYS A 262 13.90 -3.73 4.11
CA LYS A 262 14.00 -3.30 5.51
C LYS A 262 12.71 -2.67 6.03
N ARG A 263 12.33 -3.04 7.26
CA ARG A 263 11.15 -2.54 7.97
C ARG A 263 9.87 -2.67 7.11
N PRO A 264 9.42 -3.90 6.79
CA PRO A 264 8.16 -4.10 6.10
C PRO A 264 7.00 -3.49 6.92
N LEU A 265 6.09 -2.78 6.26
CA LEU A 265 5.02 -1.99 6.87
C LEU A 265 3.61 -2.44 6.46
N GLY A 266 3.48 -3.10 5.32
CA GLY A 266 2.19 -3.55 4.79
C GLY A 266 2.39 -4.73 3.85
N VAL A 267 1.38 -5.60 3.80
CA VAL A 267 1.29 -6.71 2.85
C VAL A 267 -0.08 -6.69 2.18
N THR A 268 -0.10 -6.93 0.87
CA THR A 268 -1.33 -7.14 0.10
C THR A 268 -1.15 -8.32 -0.85
N PHE A 269 -2.26 -8.92 -1.27
CA PHE A 269 -2.28 -10.06 -2.19
C PHE A 269 -2.73 -9.60 -3.58
N THR A 270 -2.06 -10.06 -4.62
CA THR A 270 -2.46 -9.83 -6.02
C THR A 270 -1.82 -10.89 -6.91
N ASP A 271 -2.23 -11.02 -8.17
CA ASP A 271 -1.57 -11.88 -9.15
C ASP A 271 -0.73 -10.99 -10.08
N PHE A 272 0.60 -11.03 -9.97
CA PHE A 272 1.50 -10.18 -10.74
C PHE A 272 1.91 -10.76 -12.10
N ASN A 273 1.76 -12.06 -12.30
CA ASN A 273 2.24 -12.78 -13.48
C ASN A 273 1.12 -13.46 -14.30
N ARG A 274 -0.13 -13.30 -13.87
CA ARG A 274 -1.37 -13.84 -14.46
C ARG A 274 -1.45 -15.36 -14.44
N ASP A 275 -0.81 -16.02 -13.49
CA ASP A 275 -0.90 -17.48 -13.31
C ASP A 275 -2.10 -17.92 -12.45
N ARG A 276 -2.89 -16.96 -11.94
CA ARG A 276 -4.04 -17.12 -11.04
C ARG A 276 -3.68 -17.63 -9.65
N ILE A 277 -2.41 -17.56 -9.28
CA ILE A 277 -1.93 -17.80 -7.93
C ILE A 277 -1.79 -16.44 -7.24
N ARG A 278 -2.07 -16.40 -5.94
CA ARG A 278 -1.88 -15.18 -5.14
C ARG A 278 -0.39 -14.98 -4.88
N ASP A 279 0.12 -13.82 -5.27
CA ASP A 279 1.44 -13.27 -4.98
C ASP A 279 1.36 -12.27 -3.81
N LEU A 280 2.52 -11.87 -3.28
CA LEU A 280 2.62 -10.85 -2.24
C LEU A 280 3.23 -9.55 -2.76
N LEU A 281 2.64 -8.43 -2.35
CA LEU A 281 3.27 -7.11 -2.35
C LEU A 281 3.59 -6.72 -0.91
N VAL A 282 4.86 -6.53 -0.59
CA VAL A 282 5.32 -6.06 0.74
C VAL A 282 5.95 -4.69 0.63
N ILE A 283 5.42 -3.70 1.34
CA ILE A 283 5.96 -2.33 1.34
C ILE A 283 7.04 -2.19 2.42
N ASN A 284 8.23 -1.71 2.05
CA ASN A 284 9.36 -1.60 2.98
C ASN A 284 9.64 -0.13 3.33
N GLY A 285 9.45 0.25 4.58
CA GLY A 285 9.56 1.65 5.00
C GLY A 285 10.97 2.24 5.00
N VAL A 286 12.00 1.47 4.64
CA VAL A 286 13.41 1.87 4.59
C VAL A 286 14.00 1.49 3.22
N GLN A 287 14.97 2.26 2.75
CA GLN A 287 15.62 2.09 1.44
C GLN A 287 14.67 2.29 0.26
N ASP A 288 13.56 2.99 0.47
CA ASP A 288 12.61 3.40 -0.57
C ASP A 288 12.25 2.25 -1.51
N SER A 289 11.81 1.13 -0.92
CA SER A 289 11.63 -0.13 -1.63
C SER A 289 10.32 -0.83 -1.31
N PHE A 290 9.96 -1.78 -2.15
CA PHE A 290 8.95 -2.80 -1.89
C PHE A 290 9.45 -4.14 -2.44
N THR A 291 8.95 -5.24 -1.88
CA THR A 291 9.32 -6.59 -2.28
C THR A 291 8.09 -7.28 -2.88
N THR A 292 8.24 -7.91 -4.04
CA THR A 292 7.23 -8.82 -4.62
C THR A 292 7.64 -10.27 -4.45
N PHE A 293 6.67 -11.13 -4.13
CA PHE A 293 6.89 -12.58 -4.03
C PHE A 293 5.89 -13.32 -4.92
N LEU A 294 6.39 -14.03 -5.94
CA LEU A 294 5.53 -14.86 -6.78
C LEU A 294 5.16 -16.15 -6.06
N GLY A 295 3.86 -16.46 -6.01
CA GLY A 295 3.33 -17.66 -5.39
C GLY A 295 3.64 -18.93 -6.19
N ILE A 296 3.59 -20.06 -5.51
CA ILE A 296 3.79 -21.40 -6.09
C ILE A 296 2.47 -22.20 -6.07
N GLY A 297 1.42 -21.67 -5.44
CA GLY A 297 0.06 -22.24 -5.44
C GLY A 297 -0.23 -23.21 -4.30
N ASN A 298 0.72 -23.41 -3.39
CA ASN A 298 0.58 -24.28 -2.21
C ASN A 298 0.79 -23.50 -0.89
N GLY A 299 0.62 -22.16 -0.92
CA GLY A 299 0.92 -21.28 0.21
C GLY A 299 2.42 -20.97 0.39
N THR A 300 3.27 -21.38 -0.55
CA THR A 300 4.70 -21.01 -0.59
C THR A 300 5.03 -20.07 -1.73
N PHE A 301 6.15 -19.37 -1.59
CA PHE A 301 6.55 -18.29 -2.50
C PHE A 301 7.99 -18.47 -3.00
N GLN A 302 8.25 -17.97 -4.20
CA GLN A 302 9.60 -17.83 -4.74
C GLN A 302 10.40 -16.78 -3.93
N PRO A 303 11.75 -16.76 -4.03
CA PRO A 303 12.54 -15.69 -3.45
C PRO A 303 12.04 -14.31 -3.91
N GLY A 304 11.87 -13.39 -2.95
CA GLY A 304 11.32 -12.06 -3.23
C GLY A 304 12.23 -11.20 -4.10
N HIS A 305 11.62 -10.32 -4.88
CA HIS A 305 12.28 -9.34 -5.72
C HIS A 305 12.05 -7.92 -5.20
N ASP A 306 13.12 -7.21 -4.84
CA ASP A 306 13.04 -5.82 -4.39
C ASP A 306 13.00 -4.87 -5.58
N SER A 307 12.04 -3.94 -5.56
CA SER A 307 11.89 -2.85 -6.52
C SER A 307 11.95 -1.50 -5.81
N GLY A 308 12.36 -0.46 -6.53
CA GLY A 308 12.42 0.91 -6.01
C GLY A 308 11.05 1.57 -5.99
N ALA A 309 10.69 2.16 -4.85
CA ALA A 309 9.59 3.10 -4.69
C ALA A 309 10.13 4.55 -4.76
N ASP A 310 9.41 5.47 -4.13
CA ASP A 310 9.86 6.84 -3.87
C ASP A 310 10.04 7.05 -2.34
N ALA A 311 10.43 8.25 -1.91
CA ALA A 311 10.93 8.49 -0.55
C ALA A 311 9.92 8.15 0.56
N GLY A 312 10.27 7.15 1.38
CA GLY A 312 9.51 6.73 2.56
C GLY A 312 8.18 6.06 2.24
N PRO A 313 8.16 4.94 1.49
CA PRO A 313 6.93 4.24 1.16
C PRO A 313 6.28 3.68 2.42
N ASN A 314 4.96 3.80 2.54
CA ASN A 314 4.24 3.46 3.77
C ASN A 314 3.15 2.40 3.56
N PHE A 315 2.40 2.53 2.46
CA PHE A 315 1.33 1.62 2.10
C PHE A 315 1.23 1.54 0.58
N GLY A 316 0.71 0.42 0.06
CA GLY A 316 0.51 0.25 -1.36
C GLY A 316 -0.48 -0.86 -1.65
N LEU A 317 -1.01 -0.83 -2.87
CA LEU A 317 -1.94 -1.81 -3.40
C LEU A 317 -1.62 -2.04 -4.88
N ALA A 318 -2.15 -3.12 -5.44
CA ALA A 318 -1.85 -3.53 -6.81
C ALA A 318 -3.11 -3.87 -7.59
N ARG A 319 -3.13 -3.46 -8.86
CA ARG A 319 -4.16 -3.75 -9.87
C ARG A 319 -3.73 -3.16 -11.20
N ASP A 320 -4.42 -3.51 -12.27
CA ASP A 320 -4.32 -2.79 -13.54
C ASP A 320 -4.86 -1.34 -13.37
N PHE A 321 -3.98 -0.36 -13.56
CA PHE A 321 -4.30 1.06 -13.52
C PHE A 321 -4.33 1.72 -14.90
N ASN A 322 -3.69 1.14 -15.91
CA ASN A 322 -3.58 1.76 -17.24
C ASN A 322 -4.46 1.08 -18.31
N GLY A 323 -5.10 -0.05 -17.98
CA GLY A 323 -5.97 -0.84 -18.86
C GLY A 323 -5.25 -1.85 -19.74
N ASP A 324 -3.95 -2.12 -19.52
CA ASP A 324 -3.17 -3.09 -20.31
C ASP A 324 -3.30 -4.54 -19.81
N ARG A 325 -4.12 -4.72 -18.76
CA ARG A 325 -4.43 -5.97 -18.03
C ARG A 325 -3.27 -6.48 -17.17
N LEU A 326 -2.11 -5.81 -17.14
CA LEU A 326 -0.97 -6.18 -16.31
C LEU A 326 -1.17 -5.57 -14.93
N THR A 327 -0.69 -6.25 -13.90
CA THR A 327 -0.84 -5.77 -12.53
C THR A 327 0.21 -4.70 -12.26
N ASP A 328 -0.27 -3.47 -12.07
CA ASP A 328 0.53 -2.32 -11.65
C ASP A 328 0.51 -2.19 -10.12
N VAL A 329 1.37 -1.32 -9.59
CA VAL A 329 1.47 -1.04 -8.15
C VAL A 329 1.30 0.46 -7.90
N ALA A 330 0.47 0.80 -6.91
CA ALA A 330 0.32 2.14 -6.37
C ALA A 330 0.86 2.20 -4.95
N ILE A 331 1.73 3.16 -4.65
CA ILE A 331 2.39 3.32 -3.34
C ILE A 331 2.23 4.76 -2.87
N VAL A 332 1.86 4.95 -1.60
CA VAL A 332 1.94 6.24 -0.93
C VAL A 332 3.27 6.40 -0.21
N ASN A 333 3.94 7.50 -0.50
CA ASN A 333 5.28 7.80 -0.03
C ASN A 333 5.23 8.97 0.95
N LEU A 334 5.42 8.64 2.24
CA LEU A 334 5.20 9.55 3.36
C LEU A 334 6.15 10.75 3.32
N GLN A 335 7.41 10.53 2.93
CA GLN A 335 8.44 11.58 2.97
C GLN A 335 8.42 12.46 1.72
N SER A 336 8.23 11.88 0.52
CA SER A 336 8.08 12.70 -0.69
C SER A 336 6.73 13.41 -0.73
N SER A 337 5.67 12.87 -0.10
CA SER A 337 4.27 13.31 -0.25
C SER A 337 3.73 13.10 -1.66
N ASP A 338 4.07 11.95 -2.24
CA ASP A 338 3.63 11.52 -3.56
C ASP A 338 2.92 10.17 -3.48
N LEU A 339 1.92 10.00 -4.34
CA LEU A 339 1.35 8.73 -4.75
C LEU A 339 2.10 8.29 -6.02
N SER A 340 2.86 7.21 -5.95
CA SER A 340 3.61 6.64 -7.07
C SER A 340 2.85 5.50 -7.71
N ILE A 341 2.75 5.49 -9.04
CA ILE A 341 2.27 4.34 -9.83
C ILE A 341 3.46 3.74 -10.59
N LEU A 342 3.67 2.43 -10.42
CA LEU A 342 4.66 1.65 -11.15
C LEU A 342 3.94 0.66 -12.07
N PHE A 343 4.19 0.76 -13.37
CA PHE A 343 3.55 -0.11 -14.35
C PHE A 343 4.20 -1.49 -14.38
N GLY A 344 3.38 -2.53 -14.32
CA GLY A 344 3.83 -3.91 -14.27
C GLY A 344 4.27 -4.43 -15.64
N ARG A 345 5.25 -5.34 -15.65
CA ARG A 345 5.66 -6.08 -16.87
C ARG A 345 4.96 -7.42 -17.03
N GLY A 346 4.14 -7.83 -16.06
CA GLY A 346 3.44 -9.12 -16.05
C GLY A 346 4.30 -10.30 -15.63
N ASP A 347 5.43 -10.06 -14.97
CA ASP A 347 6.35 -11.08 -14.47
C ASP A 347 6.78 -10.84 -13.01
N GLY A 348 6.05 -9.98 -12.29
CA GLY A 348 6.43 -9.53 -10.95
C GLY A 348 7.44 -8.38 -10.90
N THR A 349 7.85 -7.85 -12.06
CA THR A 349 8.73 -6.67 -12.16
C THR A 349 8.00 -5.45 -12.73
N PHE A 350 8.59 -4.26 -12.51
CA PHE A 350 7.96 -2.98 -12.82
C PHE A 350 8.86 -2.03 -13.60
N GLU A 351 8.23 -1.12 -14.34
CA GLU A 351 8.88 0.00 -15.01
C GLU A 351 9.31 1.08 -14.01
N TYR A 352 10.51 1.63 -14.24
CA TYR A 352 11.10 2.72 -13.44
C TYR A 352 11.59 3.83 -14.38
N PRO A 353 11.43 5.12 -14.05
CA PRO A 353 10.91 5.66 -12.78
C PRO A 353 9.38 5.51 -12.63
N PRO A 354 8.87 5.52 -11.38
CA PRO A 354 7.44 5.59 -11.12
C PRO A 354 6.83 6.87 -11.70
N ARG A 355 5.51 6.84 -11.90
CA ARG A 355 4.72 8.03 -12.14
C ARG A 355 4.22 8.60 -10.81
N ASN A 356 4.70 9.78 -10.45
CA ASN A 356 4.35 10.43 -9.18
C ASN A 356 3.21 11.44 -9.35
N TYR A 357 2.25 11.36 -8.44
CA TYR A 357 1.14 12.28 -8.28
C TYR A 357 1.22 12.94 -6.92
N ARG A 358 1.22 14.28 -6.90
CA ARG A 358 1.38 15.02 -5.65
C ARG A 358 0.15 14.87 -4.76
N THR A 359 0.35 14.43 -3.51
CA THR A 359 -0.72 14.37 -2.49
C THR A 359 -0.64 15.60 -1.57
N LYS A 360 -1.55 15.69 -0.59
CA LYS A 360 -1.28 16.53 0.59
C LYS A 360 -0.21 15.89 1.47
N PRO A 361 0.44 16.68 2.36
CA PRO A 361 1.56 16.18 3.16
C PRO A 361 1.26 14.91 3.97
N GLY A 362 2.19 13.96 3.92
CA GLY A 362 2.19 12.73 4.70
C GLY A 362 1.09 11.73 4.32
N PRO A 363 0.99 11.28 3.05
CA PRO A 363 0.06 10.23 2.67
C PRO A 363 0.44 8.92 3.38
N PHE A 364 -0.54 8.30 4.05
CA PHE A 364 -0.31 7.19 4.97
C PHE A 364 -1.06 5.92 4.55
N ALA A 365 -2.29 6.05 4.06
CA ALA A 365 -3.06 4.94 3.51
C ALA A 365 -3.55 5.29 2.10
N LEU A 366 -3.89 4.26 1.35
CA LEU A 366 -4.37 4.33 -0.03
C LEU A 366 -5.49 3.31 -0.22
N ALA A 367 -6.53 3.70 -0.95
CA ALA A 367 -7.56 2.77 -1.41
C ALA A 367 -8.01 3.11 -2.82
N THR A 368 -8.59 2.12 -3.49
CA THR A 368 -9.32 2.31 -4.75
C THR A 368 -10.80 2.47 -4.46
N PHE A 369 -11.47 3.37 -5.15
CA PHE A 369 -12.92 3.53 -5.07
C PHE A 369 -13.53 3.62 -6.47
N ARG A 370 -14.86 3.56 -6.56
CA ARG A 370 -15.58 3.70 -7.83
C ARG A 370 -16.35 5.01 -7.84
N VAL A 371 -16.28 5.70 -8.97
CA VAL A 371 -17.16 6.81 -9.31
C VAL A 371 -18.32 6.21 -10.10
N THR A 372 -19.51 6.20 -9.50
CA THR A 372 -20.73 5.68 -10.12
C THR A 372 -21.53 6.86 -10.69
N THR A 373 -21.32 7.17 -11.97
CA THR A 373 -22.25 8.03 -12.70
C THR A 373 -23.37 7.18 -13.31
N LYS A 374 -24.48 7.80 -13.73
CA LYS A 374 -25.59 7.09 -14.42
C LYS A 374 -25.15 6.36 -15.70
N GLU A 375 -24.00 6.70 -16.28
CA GLU A 375 -23.61 6.27 -17.63
C GLU A 375 -22.27 5.49 -17.68
N ALA A 376 -21.41 5.60 -16.65
CA ALA A 376 -20.12 4.91 -16.60
C ALA A 376 -19.61 4.76 -15.17
N GLU A 377 -18.85 3.68 -14.95
CA GLU A 377 -18.02 3.51 -13.77
C GLU A 377 -16.57 3.88 -14.09
N GLU A 378 -16.01 4.82 -13.32
CA GLU A 378 -14.60 5.22 -13.42
C GLU A 378 -13.86 4.86 -12.12
N PRO A 379 -12.67 4.23 -12.18
CA PRO A 379 -11.89 3.96 -10.99
C PRO A 379 -11.25 5.26 -10.46
N GLY A 380 -11.24 5.40 -9.14
CA GLY A 380 -10.53 6.45 -8.44
C GLY A 380 -9.54 5.89 -7.43
N LEU A 381 -8.61 6.74 -7.01
CA LEU A 381 -7.71 6.49 -5.89
C LEU A 381 -7.94 7.55 -4.82
N VAL A 382 -7.92 7.13 -3.56
CA VAL A 382 -8.01 8.02 -2.41
C VAL A 382 -6.85 7.77 -1.45
N THR A 383 -6.19 8.84 -1.02
CA THR A 383 -5.16 8.79 0.02
C THR A 383 -5.67 9.38 1.33
N ALA A 384 -5.24 8.80 2.45
CA ALA A 384 -5.35 9.43 3.77
C ALA A 384 -4.06 10.21 4.06
N ASP A 385 -4.15 11.54 4.09
CA ASP A 385 -2.99 12.42 4.25
C ASP A 385 -2.80 12.79 5.72
N ASN A 386 -2.09 11.91 6.44
CA ASN A 386 -1.85 11.98 7.87
C ASN A 386 -1.26 13.32 8.32
N GLY A 387 -0.30 13.86 7.57
CA GLY A 387 0.36 15.13 7.90
C GLY A 387 -0.52 16.36 7.71
N ASN A 388 -1.62 16.25 6.96
CA ASN A 388 -2.51 17.35 6.63
C ASN A 388 -3.89 17.27 7.31
N GLY A 389 -4.33 16.08 7.74
CA GLY A 389 -5.69 15.89 8.25
C GLY A 389 -6.75 15.95 7.14
N SER A 390 -6.44 15.33 6.00
CA SER A 390 -7.32 15.29 4.84
C SER A 390 -7.30 13.94 4.16
N VAL A 391 -8.23 13.75 3.22
CA VAL A 391 -8.09 12.79 2.14
C VAL A 391 -7.83 13.53 0.82
N SER A 392 -7.05 12.94 -0.09
CA SER A 392 -6.87 13.42 -1.47
C SER A 392 -7.53 12.44 -2.44
N ILE A 393 -8.31 12.97 -3.37
CA ILE A 393 -9.03 12.21 -4.40
C ILE A 393 -8.31 12.37 -5.72
N PHE A 394 -8.05 11.23 -6.38
CA PHE A 394 -7.51 11.15 -7.72
C PHE A 394 -8.48 10.40 -8.61
N LEU A 395 -8.85 10.99 -9.74
CA LEU A 395 -9.75 10.35 -10.72
C LEU A 395 -8.98 9.92 -11.96
N HIS A 396 -9.41 8.80 -12.55
CA HIS A 396 -8.77 8.24 -13.73
C HIS A 396 -9.12 9.04 -15.00
N ARG A 397 -8.14 9.19 -15.90
CA ARG A 397 -8.35 9.76 -17.23
C ARG A 397 -8.74 8.66 -18.21
N GLY A 398 -10.03 8.35 -18.26
CA GLY A 398 -10.64 7.67 -19.41
C GLY A 398 -10.74 6.14 -19.35
N LEU A 399 -10.36 5.47 -18.25
CA LEU A 399 -10.77 4.08 -18.03
C LEU A 399 -12.24 4.05 -17.59
N LYS A 400 -13.14 3.96 -18.57
CA LYS A 400 -14.58 3.79 -18.34
C LYS A 400 -14.92 2.31 -18.45
N ALA A 401 -15.40 1.71 -17.36
CA ALA A 401 -16.15 0.48 -17.46
C ALA A 401 -17.60 0.82 -17.82
N ALA A 402 -18.21 0.03 -18.70
CA ALA A 402 -19.66 0.12 -18.92
C ALA A 402 -20.36 -0.20 -17.59
N SER A 403 -21.29 0.66 -17.14
CA SER A 403 -22.11 0.33 -15.98
C SER A 403 -22.90 -0.94 -16.30
N THR A 404 -22.73 -1.97 -15.46
CA THR A 404 -23.56 -3.17 -15.58
C THR A 404 -25.00 -2.75 -15.25
N PRO A 405 -26.02 -2.98 -16.10
CA PRO A 405 -27.39 -2.71 -15.71
C PRO A 405 -27.67 -3.51 -14.44
N GLY A 406 -28.08 -2.82 -13.37
CA GLY A 406 -28.42 -3.43 -12.10
C GLY A 406 -29.32 -4.65 -12.35
N ALA A 407 -28.92 -5.80 -11.81
CA ALA A 407 -29.76 -6.98 -11.83
C ALA A 407 -31.15 -6.57 -11.31
N PRO A 408 -32.25 -6.96 -11.98
CA PRO A 408 -33.57 -6.69 -11.43
C PRO A 408 -33.66 -7.34 -10.05
N SER A 409 -34.04 -6.55 -9.04
CA SER A 409 -34.28 -7.02 -7.69
C SER A 409 -35.24 -8.22 -7.71
N PRO A 410 -34.98 -9.29 -6.94
CA PRO A 410 -35.94 -10.38 -6.76
C PRO A 410 -37.24 -9.90 -6.11
#